data_AF-A0A0H3CHX3-F1
#
_entry.id   AF-A0A0H3CHX3-F1
#
_cell.length_a   1.000
_cell.length_b   1.000
_cell.length_c   1.000
_cell.angle_alpha   90.00
_cell.angle_beta   90.00
_cell.angle_gamma   90.00
#
_symmetry.space_group_name_H-M   'P 1'
#
loop_
_entity.id
_entity.type
_entity.pdbx_description
1 polymer ?
#
loop_
_entity_poly.entity_id
_entity_poly.type
_entity_poly.pdbx_seq_one_letter_code
_entity_poly.pdbx_strand_id
1 'polypeptide(L)' 'MSPADIQNMIDRYAAAELSVLEGKSITFNGQQMTLENLSEIRKGRQEWECRLATLNNKRRGRPGYRLARFG' A
#
# COMPACT_ATOMS: atom_id res chain seq x y z
N MET A 1 -9.70 -2.29 -10.64
CA MET A 1 -8.36 -1.78 -10.32
C MET A 1 -7.36 -2.90 -10.54
N SER A 2 -6.43 -2.73 -11.48
CA SER A 2 -5.43 -3.74 -11.79
C SER A 2 -4.29 -3.68 -10.75
N PRO A 3 -3.49 -4.76 -10.58
CA PRO A 3 -2.33 -4.71 -9.69
C PRO A 3 -1.31 -3.66 -10.12
N ALA A 4 -1.24 -3.35 -11.42
CA ALA A 4 -0.37 -2.31 -11.95
C ALA A 4 -0.79 -0.91 -11.45
N ASP A 5 -2.10 -0.63 -11.37
CA ASP A 5 -2.61 0.63 -10.80
C ASP A 5 -2.20 0.79 -9.33
N ILE A 6 -2.25 -0.30 -8.57
CA ILE A 6 -1.88 -0.31 -7.14
C ILE A 6 -0.38 -0.10 -6.98
N GLN A 7 0.44 -0.75 -7.82
CA GLN A 7 1.89 -0.54 -7.82
C GLN A 7 2.25 0.91 -8.16
N ASN A 8 1.55 1.51 -9.13
CA ASN A 8 1.73 2.91 -9.50
C ASN A 8 1.37 3.86 -8.34
N MET A 9 0.33 3.53 -7.57
CA MET A 9 -0.02 4.26 -6.34
C MET A 9 1.09 4.15 -5.29
N ILE A 10 1.61 2.95 -5.02
CA ILE A 10 2.69 2.72 -4.05
C ILE A 10 3.92 3.55 -4.42
N ASP A 11 4.29 3.58 -5.70
CA ASP A 11 5.43 4.37 -6.21
C ASP A 11 5.21 5.87 -6.02
N ARG A 12 4.00 6.38 -6.28
CA ARG A 12 3.63 7.77 -5.99
C ARG A 12 3.75 8.10 -4.50
N TYR A 13 3.35 7.20 -3.60
CA TYR A 13 3.56 7.35 -2.15
C TYR A 13 5.06 7.28 -1.77
N ALA A 14 5.91 6.63 -2.56
CA ALA A 14 7.37 6.62 -2.39
C ALA A 14 8.03 7.93 -2.78
N ALA A 15 7.71 8.44 -3.97
CA ALA A 15 8.18 9.74 -4.42
C ALA A 15 7.71 10.88 -3.50
N ALA A 16 6.48 10.76 -2.99
CA ALA A 16 5.90 11.65 -2.01
C ALA A 16 6.72 11.68 -0.69
N GLU A 17 7.02 10.51 -0.14
CA GLU A 17 7.81 10.38 1.09
C GLU A 17 9.20 11.00 0.93
N LEU A 18 9.86 10.79 -0.21
CA LEU A 18 11.16 11.40 -0.50
C LEU A 18 11.08 12.93 -0.56
N SER A 19 10.09 13.48 -1.27
CA SER A 19 9.90 14.94 -1.39
C SER A 19 9.62 15.58 -0.03
N VAL A 20 8.83 14.92 0.80
CA VAL A 20 8.54 15.38 2.17
C VAL A 20 9.79 15.35 3.04
N LEU A 21 10.61 14.30 2.93
CA LEU A 21 11.90 14.20 3.64
C LEU A 21 12.90 15.28 3.18
N GLU A 22 12.84 15.71 1.92
CA GLU A 22 13.60 16.87 1.42
C GLU A 22 13.07 18.22 1.96
N GLY A 23 11.99 18.22 2.74
CA GLY A 23 11.36 19.43 3.28
C GLY A 23 10.37 20.11 2.33
N LYS A 24 9.97 19.45 1.23
CA LYS A 24 8.97 19.97 0.30
C LYS A 24 7.56 19.57 0.72
N SER A 25 6.65 20.53 0.76
CA SER A 25 5.21 20.27 0.86
C SER A 25 4.69 19.76 -0.48
N ILE A 26 4.09 18.57 -0.48
CA ILE A 26 3.49 17.97 -1.68
C ILE A 26 1.98 17.98 -1.55
N THR A 27 1.25 18.15 -2.65
CA THR A 27 -0.21 17.99 -2.64
C THR A 27 -0.55 16.58 -3.11
N PHE A 28 -0.92 15.71 -2.18
CA PHE A 28 -1.26 14.33 -2.45
C PHE A 28 -2.76 14.11 -2.23
N ASN A 29 -3.46 13.58 -3.24
CA ASN A 29 -4.90 13.35 -3.18
C ASN A 29 -5.74 14.62 -2.86
N GLY A 30 -5.27 15.79 -3.29
CA GLY A 30 -5.91 17.08 -3.01
C GLY A 30 -5.65 17.64 -1.61
N GLN A 31 -4.93 16.91 -0.75
CA GLN A 31 -4.48 17.39 0.55
C GLN A 31 -3.00 17.72 0.53
N GLN A 32 -2.62 18.81 1.19
CA GLN A 32 -1.21 19.14 1.37
C GLN A 32 -0.62 18.21 2.43
N MET A 33 0.40 17.44 2.04
CA MET A 33 1.15 16.57 2.92
C MET A 33 2.55 17.14 3.18
N THR A 34 2.88 17.24 4.46
CA THR A 34 4.15 17.73 5.00
C THR A 34 4.80 16.64 5.86
N LEU A 35 5.96 16.94 6.46
CA LEU A 35 6.69 16.03 7.36
C LEU A 35 5.83 15.50 8.52
N GLU A 36 4.86 16.29 8.96
CA GLU A 36 3.91 15.91 10.01
C GLU A 36 3.01 14.73 9.57
N ASN A 37 2.74 14.63 8.27
CA ASN A 37 1.93 13.58 7.67
C ASN A 37 2.76 12.38 7.19
N LEU A 38 4.08 12.34 7.45
CA LEU A 38 4.95 11.22 7.09
C LEU A 38 4.43 9.89 7.66
N SER A 39 3.91 9.93 8.89
CA SER A 39 3.27 8.80 9.56
C SER A 39 2.04 8.29 8.79
N GLU A 40 1.23 9.20 8.23
CA GLU A 40 0.06 8.86 7.43
C GLU A 40 0.43 8.35 6.03
N ILE A 41 1.45 8.94 5.40
CA ILE A 41 2.00 8.47 4.11
C ILE A 41 2.48 7.02 4.24
N ARG A 42 3.20 6.70 5.32
CA ARG A 42 3.65 5.33 5.61
C ARG A 42 2.49 4.37 5.82
N LYS A 43 1.49 4.77 6.61
CA LYS A 43 0.26 3.97 6.82
C LYS A 43 -0.46 3.73 5.49
N GLY A 44 -0.61 4.76 4.66
CA GLY A 44 -1.20 4.65 3.33
C GLY A 44 -0.47 3.64 2.46
N ARG A 45 0.87 3.71 2.40
CA ARG A 45 1.69 2.74 1.64
C ARG A 45 1.46 1.32 2.14
N GLN A 46 1.52 1.10 3.45
CA GLN A 46 1.33 -0.22 4.06
C GLN A 46 -0.08 -0.77 3.80
N GLU A 47 -1.09 0.09 3.79
CA GLU A 47 -2.47 -0.28 3.48
C GLU A 47 -2.62 -0.71 2.01
N TRP A 48 -1.99 0.00 1.07
CA TRP A 48 -1.93 -0.39 -0.33
C TRP A 48 -1.14 -1.68 -0.56
N GLU A 49 -0.02 -1.88 0.13
CA GLU A 49 0.75 -3.12 0.10
C GLU A 49 -0.05 -4.31 0.63
N CYS A 50 -0.77 -4.14 1.76
CA CYS A 50 -1.65 -5.16 2.30
C CYS A 50 -2.77 -5.51 1.31
N ARG A 51 -3.33 -4.51 0.63
CA ARG A 51 -4.36 -4.68 -0.39
C ARG A 51 -3.82 -5.42 -1.63
N LEU A 52 -2.60 -5.09 -2.07
CA LEU A 52 -1.89 -5.77 -3.16
C LEU A 52 -1.59 -7.24 -2.79
N ALA A 53 -1.09 -7.49 -1.58
CA ALA A 53 -0.84 -8.83 -1.07
C ALA A 53 -2.13 -9.65 -1.03
N THR A 54 -3.24 -9.05 -0.56
CA THR A 54 -4.56 -9.70 -0.53
C THR A 54 -5.06 -10.03 -1.93
N LEU A 55 -4.92 -9.11 -2.89
CA LEU A 55 -5.30 -9.34 -4.29
C LEU A 55 -4.44 -10.42 -4.96
N ASN A 56 -3.14 -10.42 -4.68
CA ASN A 56 -2.23 -11.45 -5.19
C ASN A 56 -2.54 -12.82 -4.59
N ASN A 57 -2.84 -12.87 -3.28
CA ASN A 57 -3.25 -14.10 -2.60
C ASN A 57 -4.61 -14.63 -3.10
N LYS A 58 -5.56 -13.74 -3.42
CA LYS A 58 -6.82 -14.11 -4.09
C LYS A 58 -6.59 -14.69 -5.49
N ARG A 59 -5.64 -14.12 -6.25
CA ARG A 59 -5.28 -14.63 -7.60
C ARG A 59 -4.58 -15.99 -7.55
N ARG A 60 -3.79 -16.27 -6.51
CA ARG A 60 -3.02 -17.51 -6.38
C ARG A 60 -3.84 -18.72 -5.94
N GLY A 61 -5.13 -18.57 -5.63
CA GLY A 61 -5.99 -19.68 -5.25
C GLY A 61 -5.61 -20.23 -3.87
N ARG A 62 -6.41 -19.90 -2.86
CA ARG A 62 -6.25 -20.44 -1.51
C ARG A 62 -6.46 -21.97 -1.57
N PRO A 63 -5.50 -22.83 -1.17
CA PRO A 63 -5.86 -24.21 -0.86
C PRO A 63 -6.78 -24.12 0.37
N GLY A 64 -8.00 -24.63 0.20
CA GLY A 64 -9.04 -24.62 1.21
C GLY A 64 -8.52 -25.15 2.55
N TYR A 65 -9.01 -24.53 3.62
CA TYR A 65 -9.18 -25.11 4.95
C TYR A 65 -8.67 -26.56 5.09
N ARG A 66 -7.60 -26.74 5.86
CA ARG A 66 -7.05 -28.06 6.14
C ARG A 66 -8.05 -28.81 7.04
N LEU A 67 -8.75 -29.80 6.50
CA LEU A 67 -9.55 -30.75 7.28
C LEU A 67 -8.60 -31.50 8.21
N ALA A 68 -8.73 -31.30 9.52
CA ALA A 68 -8.02 -32.12 10.49
C ALA A 68 -8.56 -33.56 10.39
N ARG A 69 -7.69 -34.51 10.12
CA ARG A 69 -8.00 -35.93 10.24
C ARG A 69 -7.60 -36.37 11.64
N PHE A 70 -8.60 -36.69 12.45
CA PHE A 70 -8.39 -37.41 13.70
C PHE A 70 -8.36 -38.89 13.33
N GLY A 71 -7.19 -39.50 13.52
CA GLY A 71 -7.00 -40.96 13.48
C GLY A 71 -7.15 -41.54 14.87
#